data_AF-K9WEP4-F1
#
_entry.id   AF-K9WEP4-F1
#
_cell.length_a   1.000
_cell.length_b   1.000
_cell.length_c   1.000
_cell.angle_alpha   90.00
_cell.angle_beta   90.00
_cell.angle_gamma   90.00
#
_symmetry.space_group_name_H-M   'P 1'
#
loop_
_entity.id
_entity.type
_entity.pdbx_description
1 polymer ?
#
loop_
_entity_poly.entity_id
_entity_poly.type
_entity_poly.pdbx_seq_one_letter_code
_entity_poly.pdbx_strand_id
1 'polypeptide(L)'
;MVTAKTSSSVPVTVLTGYLGAGKTTLLNRILTHEHGKKVAVIVNEFGEVGIDNQLVIDADEEIFEMNNGCICCTVRGDLIRIIGNLMRRRNKFDHLVIETTGLADPAPVIQTFFVDEDMREQLSLDAVVTVVDAKHIWEHWEADEAQEQIAFADVILINKTDLVTPEQLSELEKRIRAMNAMAKIHHTRNAELGMDALLGVKAFDLQRALEIDPEFLSETAHEHDETVGSVALVESGELDGQKLNDWLSRLLQTQGPDIFRMKGILTIKGEDHRFVFQGVHMLFDGTRDRPWKPGETRKNELVFIGRNLDKAQLREDFVACMA
;
A
#
# COMPACT_ATOMS: atom_id res chain seq x y z
N MET A 1 -28.89 22.05 -16.51
CA MET A 1 -28.60 20.79 -15.78
C MET A 1 -27.36 20.19 -16.38
N VAL A 2 -26.18 20.47 -15.80
CA VAL A 2 -24.95 19.79 -16.17
C VAL A 2 -24.90 18.54 -15.31
N THR A 3 -25.21 17.39 -15.89
CA THR A 3 -25.01 16.08 -15.28
C THR A 3 -23.52 15.89 -15.03
N ALA A 4 -23.12 15.83 -13.76
CA ALA A 4 -21.76 15.45 -13.37
C ALA A 4 -21.48 14.05 -13.94
N LYS A 5 -20.50 13.95 -14.83
CA LYS A 5 -19.92 12.65 -15.24
C LYS A 5 -19.17 12.09 -14.02
N THR A 6 -19.79 11.22 -13.25
CA THR A 6 -19.06 10.31 -12.36
C THR A 6 -18.49 9.19 -13.22
N SER A 7 -17.39 9.44 -13.93
CA SER A 7 -16.52 8.34 -14.35
C SER A 7 -15.73 7.91 -13.11
N SER A 8 -16.38 7.16 -12.22
CA SER A 8 -15.74 6.65 -11.00
C SER A 8 -14.71 5.60 -11.37
N SER A 9 -13.42 5.90 -11.19
CA SER A 9 -12.35 4.91 -11.30
C SER A 9 -12.71 3.65 -10.51
N VAL A 10 -12.35 2.46 -11.02
CA VAL A 10 -12.59 1.22 -10.29
C VAL A 10 -11.50 1.08 -9.22
N PRO A 11 -11.85 0.94 -7.93
CA PRO A 11 -10.87 0.71 -6.86
C PRO A 11 -10.17 -0.64 -7.03
N VAL A 12 -8.86 -0.65 -6.77
CA VAL A 12 -8.00 -1.84 -6.90
C VAL A 12 -7.35 -2.19 -5.56
N THR A 13 -7.61 -3.37 -5.03
CA THR A 13 -6.90 -3.90 -3.87
C THR A 13 -5.81 -4.86 -4.32
N VAL A 14 -4.57 -4.61 -3.91
CA VAL A 14 -3.46 -5.55 -4.13
C VAL A 14 -3.37 -6.44 -2.89
N LEU A 15 -3.61 -7.74 -3.05
CA LEU A 15 -3.50 -8.75 -2.00
C LEU A 15 -2.12 -9.42 -2.08
N THR A 16 -1.34 -9.31 -1.02
CA THR A 16 0.00 -9.89 -0.93
C THR A 16 0.25 -10.55 0.44
N GLY A 17 1.44 -11.10 0.62
CA GLY A 17 1.86 -11.81 1.82
C GLY A 17 2.61 -13.09 1.52
N TYR A 18 3.45 -13.52 2.46
CA TYR A 18 4.38 -14.61 2.24
C TYR A 18 3.66 -15.96 2.00
N LEU A 19 4.40 -16.96 1.51
CA LEU A 19 3.87 -18.30 1.26
C LEU A 19 3.17 -18.87 2.51
N GLY A 20 1.97 -19.45 2.32
CA GLY A 20 1.22 -20.08 3.40
C GLY A 20 0.53 -19.13 4.40
N ALA A 21 0.61 -17.81 4.23
CA ALA A 21 0.00 -16.84 5.17
C ALA A 21 -1.53 -16.88 5.25
N GLY A 22 -2.20 -17.43 4.23
CA GLY A 22 -3.65 -17.53 4.13
C GLY A 22 -4.27 -16.57 3.11
N LYS A 23 -3.52 -16.15 2.09
CA LYS A 23 -4.02 -15.34 0.96
C LYS A 23 -5.21 -15.99 0.26
N THR A 24 -5.08 -17.24 -0.17
CA THR A 24 -6.17 -18.01 -0.81
C THR A 24 -7.42 -18.10 0.07
N THR A 25 -7.25 -18.27 1.38
CA THR A 25 -8.37 -18.26 2.34
C THR A 25 -9.07 -16.91 2.38
N LEU A 26 -8.31 -15.82 2.40
CA LEU A 26 -8.85 -14.47 2.36
C LEU A 26 -9.54 -14.18 1.04
N LEU A 27 -8.94 -14.59 -0.08
CA LEU A 27 -9.50 -14.41 -1.41
C LEU A 27 -10.86 -15.12 -1.51
N ASN A 28 -10.92 -16.39 -1.12
CA ASN A 28 -12.19 -17.13 -1.06
C ASN A 28 -13.24 -16.45 -0.21
N ARG A 29 -12.83 -15.84 0.90
CA ARG A 29 -13.75 -15.09 1.76
C ARG A 29 -14.28 -13.86 1.05
N ILE A 30 -13.45 -13.14 0.30
CA ILE A 30 -13.86 -12.02 -0.54
C ILE A 30 -14.92 -12.48 -1.54
N LEU A 31 -14.70 -13.58 -2.27
CA LEU A 31 -15.61 -14.01 -3.34
C LEU A 31 -16.91 -14.66 -2.87
N THR A 32 -16.94 -15.18 -1.64
CA THR A 32 -18.10 -15.93 -1.11
C THR A 32 -18.96 -15.15 -0.13
N HIS A 33 -18.42 -14.11 0.52
CA HIS A 33 -19.19 -13.32 1.48
C HIS A 33 -20.07 -12.28 0.77
N GLU A 34 -21.31 -12.17 1.21
CA GLU A 34 -22.22 -11.14 0.71
C GLU A 34 -21.86 -9.77 1.33
N HIS A 35 -20.99 -9.04 0.65
CA HIS A 35 -20.55 -7.69 1.04
C HIS A 35 -21.09 -6.58 0.13
N GLY A 36 -22.00 -6.93 -0.79
CA GLY A 36 -22.70 -5.95 -1.65
C GLY A 36 -21.84 -5.28 -2.73
N LYS A 37 -20.63 -5.78 -2.99
CA LYS A 37 -19.75 -5.34 -4.09
C LYS A 37 -19.63 -6.46 -5.11
N LYS A 38 -19.32 -6.12 -6.36
CA LYS A 38 -19.04 -7.08 -7.42
C LYS A 38 -17.54 -7.08 -7.68
N VAL A 39 -16.86 -8.14 -7.30
CA VAL A 39 -15.40 -8.18 -7.34
C VAL A 39 -14.95 -8.94 -8.59
N ALA A 40 -13.97 -8.37 -9.30
CA ALA A 40 -13.17 -9.10 -10.27
C ALA A 40 -11.82 -9.46 -9.65
N VAL A 41 -11.29 -10.64 -9.95
CA VAL A 41 -10.01 -11.11 -9.39
C VAL A 41 -9.03 -11.44 -10.48
N ILE A 42 -7.79 -10.98 -10.30
CA ILE A 42 -6.62 -11.44 -11.04
C ILE A 42 -5.74 -12.22 -10.07
N VAL A 43 -5.55 -13.52 -10.32
CA VAL A 43 -4.63 -14.36 -9.54
C VAL A 43 -3.35 -14.55 -10.34
N ASN A 44 -2.21 -14.23 -9.72
CA ASN A 44 -0.90 -14.52 -10.28
C ASN A 44 -0.39 -15.83 -9.70
N GLU A 45 -0.24 -16.87 -10.53
CA GLU A 45 0.28 -18.19 -10.13
C GLU A 45 1.64 -18.48 -10.82
N PHE A 46 2.52 -19.22 -10.13
CA PHE A 46 3.71 -19.86 -10.71
C PHE A 46 3.50 -21.38 -10.73
N GLY A 47 3.31 -21.98 -11.92
CA GLY A 47 3.29 -23.44 -12.12
C GLY A 47 2.26 -23.93 -13.14
N GLU A 48 2.50 -25.07 -13.79
CA GLU A 48 1.61 -25.68 -14.83
C GLU A 48 0.36 -26.38 -14.26
N VAL A 49 0.15 -26.38 -12.94
CA VAL A 49 -0.97 -27.07 -12.28
C VAL A 49 -1.63 -26.14 -11.27
N GLY A 50 -2.73 -25.50 -11.70
CA GLY A 50 -3.53 -24.60 -10.88
C GLY A 50 -4.25 -25.32 -9.74
N ILE A 51 -3.56 -25.57 -8.63
CA ILE A 51 -4.15 -26.18 -7.43
C ILE A 51 -4.96 -25.12 -6.66
N ASP A 52 -4.51 -23.86 -6.67
CA ASP A 52 -5.20 -22.78 -5.97
C ASP A 52 -6.60 -22.52 -6.57
N ASN A 53 -6.77 -22.67 -7.88
CA ASN A 53 -8.09 -22.60 -8.54
C ASN A 53 -9.08 -23.69 -8.09
N GLN A 54 -8.62 -24.87 -7.64
CA GLN A 54 -9.55 -25.89 -7.10
C GLN A 54 -10.11 -25.49 -5.73
N LEU A 55 -9.46 -24.53 -5.05
CA LEU A 55 -9.90 -24.00 -3.77
C LEU A 55 -10.74 -22.73 -3.94
N VAL A 56 -10.71 -22.07 -5.10
CA VAL A 56 -11.53 -20.89 -5.39
C VAL A 56 -12.91 -21.34 -5.89
N ILE A 57 -13.91 -21.16 -5.04
CA ILE A 57 -15.27 -21.68 -5.20
C ILE A 57 -15.99 -21.01 -6.39
N ASP A 58 -16.85 -21.78 -7.07
CA ASP A 58 -17.88 -21.39 -8.07
C ASP A 58 -18.70 -20.15 -7.64
N ALA A 59 -18.10 -18.96 -7.70
CA ALA A 59 -18.82 -17.70 -7.66
C ALA A 59 -19.15 -17.29 -9.10
N ASP A 60 -20.30 -16.64 -9.32
CA ASP A 60 -20.67 -15.99 -10.60
C ASP A 60 -19.70 -14.82 -10.99
N GLU A 61 -18.51 -14.78 -10.40
CA GLU A 61 -17.51 -13.72 -10.49
C GLU A 61 -16.47 -14.01 -11.57
N GLU A 62 -15.97 -12.95 -12.21
CA GLU A 62 -14.99 -13.08 -13.29
C GLU A 62 -13.57 -13.23 -12.71
N ILE A 63 -13.15 -14.48 -12.50
CA ILE A 63 -11.78 -14.85 -12.12
C ILE A 63 -10.92 -14.99 -13.37
N PHE A 64 -9.78 -14.31 -13.41
CA PHE A 64 -8.81 -14.39 -14.50
C PHE A 64 -7.43 -14.81 -14.00
N GLU A 65 -6.85 -15.79 -14.68
CA GLU A 65 -5.54 -16.36 -14.35
C GLU A 65 -4.42 -15.72 -15.19
N MET A 66 -3.33 -15.34 -14.53
CA MET A 66 -2.08 -14.97 -15.19
C MET A 66 -1.12 -16.16 -15.24
N ASN A 67 -0.84 -16.67 -16.42
CA ASN A 67 0.17 -17.71 -16.63
C ASN A 67 1.55 -17.07 -16.83
N ASN A 68 2.37 -17.03 -15.77
CA ASN A 68 3.74 -16.50 -15.83
C ASN A 68 4.77 -17.63 -15.96
N GLY A 69 5.08 -18.03 -17.19
CA GLY A 69 6.35 -18.70 -17.50
C GLY A 69 7.50 -17.68 -17.44
N CYS A 70 8.60 -18.01 -16.78
CA CYS A 70 9.75 -17.12 -16.53
C CYS A 70 10.13 -16.23 -17.72
N ILE A 71 10.21 -14.91 -17.48
CA ILE A 71 11.29 -13.97 -17.87
C ILE A 71 10.84 -12.58 -17.39
N CYS A 72 11.72 -11.90 -16.65
CA CYS A 72 11.55 -10.71 -15.81
C CYS A 72 11.00 -9.40 -16.46
N CYS A 73 10.35 -9.45 -17.63
CA CYS A 73 9.81 -8.27 -18.33
C CYS A 73 8.33 -8.36 -18.76
N THR A 74 7.65 -9.51 -18.58
CA THR A 74 6.28 -9.72 -19.10
C THR A 74 5.17 -9.40 -18.10
N VAL A 75 5.46 -9.38 -16.79
CA VAL A 75 4.45 -9.28 -15.72
C VAL A 75 3.60 -8.01 -15.82
N ARG A 76 4.22 -6.84 -16.02
CA ARG A 76 3.49 -5.56 -16.16
C ARG A 76 2.65 -5.53 -17.43
N GLY A 77 3.21 -5.97 -18.55
CA GLY A 77 2.51 -5.98 -19.84
C GLY A 77 1.30 -6.92 -19.85
N ASP A 78 1.45 -8.10 -19.24
CA ASP A 78 0.35 -9.07 -19.11
C ASP A 78 -0.73 -8.55 -18.16
N LEU A 79 -0.34 -7.89 -17.05
CA LEU A 79 -1.28 -7.28 -16.12
C LEU A 79 -2.12 -6.19 -16.82
N ILE A 80 -1.47 -5.26 -17.53
CA ILE A 80 -2.14 -4.20 -18.29
C ILE A 80 -3.10 -4.80 -19.33
N ARG A 81 -2.67 -5.86 -20.04
CA ARG A 81 -3.52 -6.54 -21.03
C ARG A 81 -4.77 -7.15 -20.40
N ILE A 82 -4.62 -7.84 -19.27
CA ILE A 82 -5.73 -8.52 -18.59
C ILE A 82 -6.70 -7.50 -18.02
N ILE A 83 -6.18 -6.46 -17.36
CA ILE A 83 -6.97 -5.34 -16.89
C ILE A 83 -7.71 -4.68 -18.07
N GLY A 84 -7.03 -4.43 -19.19
CA GLY A 84 -7.66 -3.86 -20.39
C GLY A 84 -8.82 -4.72 -20.93
N ASN A 85 -8.73 -6.05 -20.83
CA ASN A 85 -9.82 -6.96 -21.19
C ASN A 85 -10.98 -6.91 -20.19
N LEU A 86 -10.66 -6.89 -18.89
CA LEU A 86 -11.63 -6.72 -17.80
C LEU A 86 -12.41 -5.42 -17.94
N MET A 87 -11.72 -4.31 -18.22
CA MET A 87 -12.36 -3.00 -18.35
C MET A 87 -13.37 -2.92 -19.50
N ARG A 88 -13.29 -3.79 -20.51
CA ARG A 88 -14.35 -3.93 -21.54
C ARG A 88 -15.68 -4.44 -20.97
N ARG A 89 -15.64 -5.10 -19.81
CA ARG A 89 -16.78 -5.64 -19.05
C ARG A 89 -16.97 -4.94 -17.70
N ARG A 90 -16.51 -3.68 -17.58
CA ARG A 90 -16.60 -2.87 -16.35
C ARG A 90 -17.98 -2.83 -15.69
N ASN A 91 -19.07 -3.04 -16.43
CA ASN A 91 -20.42 -3.09 -15.84
C ASN A 91 -20.68 -4.34 -14.96
N LYS A 92 -19.78 -5.33 -14.97
CA LYS A 92 -19.90 -6.56 -14.20
C LYS A 92 -19.22 -6.52 -12.83
N PHE A 93 -18.30 -5.59 -12.60
CA PHE A 93 -17.58 -5.44 -11.35
C PHE A 93 -17.43 -3.97 -10.98
N ASP A 94 -17.37 -3.68 -9.68
CA ASP A 94 -17.13 -2.35 -9.14
C ASP A 94 -15.89 -2.28 -8.24
N HIS A 95 -15.17 -3.40 -8.10
CA HIS A 95 -13.90 -3.51 -7.39
C HIS A 95 -13.00 -4.55 -8.07
N LEU A 96 -11.70 -4.29 -8.12
CA LEU A 96 -10.70 -5.23 -8.65
C LEU A 96 -9.78 -5.69 -7.52
N VAL A 97 -9.54 -6.98 -7.40
CA VAL A 97 -8.54 -7.56 -6.50
C VAL A 97 -7.44 -8.21 -7.33
N ILE A 98 -6.19 -7.89 -7.02
CA ILE A 98 -5.01 -8.48 -7.67
C ILE A 98 -4.23 -9.23 -6.60
N GLU A 99 -4.22 -10.56 -6.67
CA GLU A 99 -3.35 -11.38 -5.83
C GLU A 99 -1.96 -11.47 -6.45
N THR A 100 -0.94 -11.14 -5.65
CA THR A 100 0.46 -11.41 -5.98
C THR A 100 0.89 -12.77 -5.41
N THR A 101 1.84 -13.43 -6.06
CA THR A 101 2.40 -14.69 -5.57
C THR A 101 3.07 -14.48 -4.20
N GLY A 102 3.23 -15.55 -3.41
CA GLY A 102 3.80 -15.42 -2.06
C GLY A 102 5.26 -14.96 -2.00
N LEU A 103 5.97 -14.98 -3.13
CA LEU A 103 7.36 -14.53 -3.28
C LEU A 103 7.47 -13.33 -4.23
N ALA A 104 6.36 -12.67 -4.55
CA ALA A 104 6.40 -11.48 -5.38
C ALA A 104 6.61 -10.22 -4.53
N ASP A 105 7.48 -9.34 -5.04
CA ASP A 105 7.51 -7.93 -4.69
C ASP A 105 6.22 -7.25 -5.21
N PRO A 106 5.44 -6.55 -4.35
CA PRO A 106 4.23 -5.85 -4.77
C PRO A 106 4.52 -4.55 -5.57
N ALA A 107 5.73 -3.99 -5.51
CA ALA A 107 6.05 -2.69 -6.11
C ALA A 107 5.79 -2.63 -7.63
N PRO A 108 6.18 -3.61 -8.47
CA PRO A 108 5.91 -3.55 -9.91
C PRO A 108 4.42 -3.48 -10.26
N VAL A 109 3.56 -4.13 -9.45
CA VAL A 109 2.11 -4.07 -9.58
C VAL A 109 1.60 -2.68 -9.20
N ILE A 110 2.02 -2.18 -8.03
CA ILE A 110 1.64 -0.84 -7.54
C ILE A 110 2.05 0.25 -8.54
N GLN A 111 3.31 0.22 -9.02
CA GLN A 111 3.85 1.18 -9.99
C GLN A 111 3.05 1.24 -11.30
N THR A 112 2.37 0.16 -11.69
CA THR A 112 1.54 0.14 -12.90
C THR A 112 0.46 1.22 -12.84
N PHE A 113 -0.11 1.46 -11.66
CA PHE A 113 -1.12 2.50 -11.42
C PHE A 113 -0.55 3.92 -11.31
N PHE A 114 0.77 4.09 -11.35
CA PHE A 114 1.44 5.38 -11.34
C PHE A 114 2.06 5.73 -12.71
N VAL A 115 2.48 4.73 -13.47
CA VAL A 115 3.21 4.93 -14.73
C VAL A 115 2.28 4.89 -15.94
N ASP A 116 1.27 4.04 -15.93
CA ASP A 116 0.39 3.83 -17.08
C ASP A 116 -0.82 4.79 -17.04
N GLU A 117 -0.95 5.63 -18.07
CA GLU A 117 -1.97 6.68 -18.17
C GLU A 117 -3.38 6.09 -18.30
N ASP A 118 -3.54 5.04 -19.11
CA ASP A 118 -4.83 4.37 -19.30
C ASP A 118 -5.32 3.74 -17.99
N MET A 119 -4.40 3.13 -17.23
CA MET A 119 -4.73 2.58 -15.91
C MET A 119 -5.09 3.68 -14.92
N ARG A 120 -4.34 4.80 -14.88
CA ARG A 120 -4.61 5.94 -14.00
C ARG A 120 -5.98 6.57 -14.23
N GLU A 121 -6.44 6.63 -15.48
CA GLU A 121 -7.75 7.20 -15.80
C GLU A 121 -8.92 6.29 -15.39
N GLN A 122 -8.72 4.97 -15.46
CA GLN A 122 -9.79 4.00 -15.32
C GLN A 122 -9.85 3.32 -13.94
N LEU A 123 -8.72 3.27 -13.24
CA LEU A 123 -8.51 2.57 -11.98
C LEU A 123 -7.91 3.49 -10.93
N SER A 124 -8.17 3.18 -9.67
CA SER A 124 -7.55 3.85 -8.53
C SER A 124 -7.08 2.80 -7.54
N LEU A 125 -5.79 2.79 -7.22
CA LEU A 125 -5.27 1.90 -6.18
C LEU A 125 -5.97 2.23 -4.86
N ASP A 126 -6.61 1.23 -4.25
CA ASP A 126 -7.40 1.36 -3.03
C ASP A 126 -6.52 1.12 -1.81
N ALA A 127 -5.87 -0.05 -1.75
CA ALA A 127 -4.98 -0.44 -0.67
C ALA A 127 -4.07 -1.61 -1.08
N VAL A 128 -2.92 -1.70 -0.42
CA VAL A 128 -2.11 -2.92 -0.35
C VAL A 128 -2.47 -3.67 0.93
N VAL A 129 -3.03 -4.86 0.79
CA VAL A 129 -3.42 -5.74 1.90
C VAL A 129 -2.39 -6.86 2.00
N THR A 130 -1.69 -6.95 3.14
CA THR A 130 -0.67 -7.96 3.38
C THR A 130 -1.13 -8.94 4.45
N VAL A 131 -1.16 -10.23 4.13
CA VAL A 131 -1.45 -11.30 5.09
C VAL A 131 -0.13 -11.84 5.66
N VAL A 132 0.00 -11.84 6.98
CA VAL A 132 1.20 -12.29 7.71
C VAL A 132 0.85 -13.51 8.56
N ASP A 133 1.60 -14.61 8.41
CA ASP A 133 1.47 -15.79 9.26
C ASP A 133 2.09 -15.51 10.65
N ALA A 134 1.29 -15.37 11.70
CA ALA A 134 1.79 -15.07 13.04
C ALA A 134 2.79 -16.11 13.57
N LYS A 135 2.67 -17.36 13.13
CA LYS A 135 3.49 -18.47 13.61
C LYS A 135 4.81 -18.59 12.85
N HIS A 136 4.77 -18.51 11.52
CA HIS A 136 5.91 -18.88 10.67
C HIS A 136 6.67 -17.70 10.07
N ILE A 137 6.16 -16.46 10.18
CA ILE A 137 6.85 -15.29 9.60
C ILE A 137 8.28 -15.10 10.09
N TRP A 138 8.57 -15.51 11.34
CA TRP A 138 9.90 -15.43 11.94
C TRP A 138 10.98 -16.21 11.17
N GLU A 139 10.60 -17.28 10.47
CA GLU A 139 11.53 -18.07 9.65
C GLU A 139 11.94 -17.35 8.36
N HIS A 140 11.18 -16.31 7.99
CA HIS A 140 11.32 -15.57 6.73
C HIS A 140 11.42 -14.06 6.95
N TRP A 141 11.63 -13.59 8.19
CA TRP A 141 11.65 -12.16 8.51
C TRP A 141 12.75 -11.39 7.77
N GLU A 142 13.87 -12.05 7.52
CA GLU A 142 15.02 -11.49 6.80
C GLU A 142 14.94 -11.68 5.28
N ALA A 143 13.87 -12.29 4.76
CA ALA A 143 13.66 -12.39 3.32
C ALA A 143 13.18 -11.04 2.77
N ASP A 144 13.84 -10.57 1.71
CA ASP A 144 13.53 -9.29 1.07
C ASP A 144 12.05 -9.18 0.70
N GLU A 145 11.47 -10.25 0.16
CA GLU A 145 10.07 -10.31 -0.24
C GLU A 145 9.13 -10.13 0.96
N ALA A 146 9.43 -10.75 2.10
CA ALA A 146 8.60 -10.64 3.29
C ALA A 146 8.64 -9.20 3.87
N GLN A 147 9.82 -8.59 3.91
CA GLN A 147 10.00 -7.23 4.39
C GLN A 147 9.31 -6.22 3.47
N GLU A 148 9.46 -6.37 2.15
CA GLU A 148 8.81 -5.50 1.16
C GLU A 148 7.29 -5.61 1.23
N GLN A 149 6.75 -6.83 1.29
CA GLN A 149 5.31 -7.05 1.45
C GLN A 149 4.74 -6.36 2.69
N ILE A 150 5.46 -6.38 3.82
CA ILE A 150 5.06 -5.67 5.05
C ILE A 150 5.22 -4.16 4.89
N ALA A 151 6.33 -3.69 4.31
CA ALA A 151 6.63 -2.27 4.14
C ALA A 151 5.67 -1.55 3.19
N PHE A 152 5.18 -2.21 2.14
CA PHE A 152 4.21 -1.66 1.21
C PHE A 152 2.77 -1.64 1.74
N ALA A 153 2.48 -2.38 2.82
CA ALA A 153 1.13 -2.59 3.30
C ALA A 153 0.45 -1.29 3.76
N ASP A 154 -0.82 -1.16 3.42
CA ASP A 154 -1.77 -0.25 4.07
C ASP A 154 -2.54 -0.95 5.18
N VAL A 155 -2.83 -2.23 4.97
CA VAL A 155 -3.58 -3.07 5.89
C VAL A 155 -2.80 -4.35 6.06
N ILE A 156 -2.49 -4.71 7.30
CA ILE A 156 -1.80 -5.95 7.65
C ILE A 156 -2.77 -6.84 8.43
N LEU A 157 -2.98 -8.07 7.93
CA LEU A 157 -3.70 -9.11 8.63
C LEU A 157 -2.68 -10.05 9.27
N ILE A 158 -2.45 -9.90 10.57
CA ILE A 158 -1.70 -10.89 11.34
C ILE A 158 -2.64 -12.08 11.54
N ASN A 159 -2.47 -13.10 10.73
CA ASN A 159 -3.34 -14.26 10.64
C ASN A 159 -2.79 -15.44 11.45
N LYS A 160 -3.64 -16.44 11.72
CA LYS A 160 -3.31 -17.63 12.54
C LYS A 160 -2.90 -17.27 13.97
N THR A 161 -3.51 -16.24 14.53
CA THR A 161 -3.25 -15.78 15.91
C THR A 161 -3.61 -16.82 16.97
N ASP A 162 -4.38 -17.84 16.63
CA ASP A 162 -4.65 -19.01 17.45
C ASP A 162 -3.45 -19.96 17.64
N LEU A 163 -2.40 -19.83 16.82
CA LEU A 163 -1.20 -20.68 16.88
C LEU A 163 -0.04 -20.10 17.71
N VAL A 164 -0.22 -18.90 18.27
CA VAL A 164 0.83 -18.18 19.02
C VAL A 164 0.32 -17.67 20.36
N THR A 165 1.23 -17.44 21.30
CA THR A 165 0.87 -16.84 22.59
C THR A 165 0.65 -15.32 22.46
N PRO A 166 -0.06 -14.68 23.42
CA PRO A 166 -0.24 -13.23 23.42
C PRO A 166 1.09 -12.45 23.40
N GLU A 167 2.13 -12.97 24.05
CA GLU A 167 3.46 -12.35 24.09
C GLU A 167 4.13 -12.41 22.71
N GLN A 168 4.05 -13.55 22.02
CA GLN A 168 4.58 -13.70 20.65
C GLN A 168 3.85 -12.80 19.66
N LEU A 169 2.52 -12.67 19.81
CA LEU A 169 1.71 -11.78 18.99
C LEU A 169 2.08 -10.31 19.22
N SER A 170 2.23 -9.89 20.48
CA SER A 170 2.64 -8.53 20.83
C SER A 170 4.04 -8.20 20.30
N GLU A 171 4.97 -9.15 20.34
CA GLU A 171 6.32 -8.97 19.80
C GLU A 171 6.29 -8.84 18.26
N LEU A 172 5.50 -9.68 17.58
CA LEU A 172 5.31 -9.58 16.14
C LEU A 172 4.71 -8.23 15.73
N GLU A 173 3.67 -7.79 16.43
CA GLU A 173 3.03 -6.49 16.17
C GLU A 173 4.03 -5.34 16.34
N LYS A 174 4.84 -5.38 17.41
CA LYS A 174 5.89 -4.38 17.65
C LYS A 174 6.91 -4.34 16.52
N ARG A 175 7.36 -5.51 16.05
CA ARG A 175 8.32 -5.65 14.95
C ARG A 175 7.75 -5.13 13.62
N ILE A 176 6.50 -5.49 13.31
CA ILE A 176 5.77 -4.96 12.14
C ILE A 176 5.62 -3.44 12.22
N ARG A 177 5.30 -2.89 13.40
CA ARG A 177 5.16 -1.43 13.61
C ARG A 177 6.48 -0.69 13.43
N ALA A 178 7.60 -1.27 13.83
CA ALA A 178 8.93 -0.67 13.62
C ALA A 178 9.23 -0.54 12.11
N MET A 179 8.91 -1.59 11.35
CA MET A 179 9.08 -1.62 9.89
C MET A 179 8.10 -0.70 9.16
N ASN A 180 6.80 -0.82 9.47
CA ASN A 180 5.73 -0.06 8.82
C ASN A 180 4.78 0.52 9.88
N ALA A 181 5.08 1.73 10.31
CA ALA A 181 4.23 2.46 11.25
C ALA A 181 2.84 2.75 10.68
N MET A 182 2.70 2.88 9.35
CA MET A 182 1.49 3.38 8.68
C MET A 182 0.38 2.34 8.54
N ALA A 183 0.73 1.06 8.53
CA ALA A 183 -0.24 0.01 8.25
C ALA A 183 -1.29 -0.11 9.36
N LYS A 184 -2.54 -0.29 8.99
CA LYS A 184 -3.59 -0.70 9.92
C LYS A 184 -3.48 -2.19 10.19
N ILE A 185 -3.27 -2.58 11.44
CA ILE A 185 -3.08 -3.98 11.83
C ILE A 185 -4.40 -4.60 12.31
N HIS A 186 -4.71 -5.78 11.80
CA HIS A 186 -5.85 -6.60 12.19
C HIS A 186 -5.38 -7.99 12.61
N HIS A 187 -5.80 -8.44 13.79
CA HIS A 187 -5.56 -9.80 14.27
C HIS A 187 -6.67 -10.71 13.79
N THR A 188 -6.34 -11.76 13.05
CA THR A 188 -7.32 -12.66 12.45
C THR A 188 -7.03 -14.12 12.75
N ARG A 189 -8.07 -14.94 12.64
CA ARG A 189 -8.02 -16.41 12.59
C ARG A 189 -8.73 -16.82 11.32
N ASN A 190 -8.13 -17.70 10.51
CA ASN A 190 -8.67 -18.07 9.19
C ASN A 190 -9.05 -16.87 8.30
N ALA A 191 -8.24 -15.80 8.36
CA ALA A 191 -8.46 -14.55 7.62
C ALA A 191 -9.84 -13.90 7.84
N GLU A 192 -10.45 -14.13 9.00
CA GLU A 192 -11.74 -13.56 9.37
C GLU A 192 -11.63 -12.06 9.70
N LEU A 193 -12.18 -11.24 8.81
CA LEU A 193 -12.27 -9.78 8.94
C LEU A 193 -13.49 -9.25 8.18
N GLY A 194 -14.03 -8.10 8.60
CA GLY A 194 -15.10 -7.42 7.86
C GLY A 194 -14.58 -6.82 6.55
N MET A 195 -15.34 -6.96 5.46
CA MET A 195 -14.89 -6.57 4.11
C MET A 195 -14.64 -5.06 3.94
N ASP A 196 -15.28 -4.22 4.73
CA ASP A 196 -15.02 -2.77 4.74
C ASP A 196 -13.60 -2.40 5.22
N ALA A 197 -12.91 -3.34 5.90
CA ALA A 197 -11.51 -3.16 6.28
C ALA A 197 -10.52 -3.58 5.17
N LEU A 198 -11.00 -4.20 4.09
CA LEU A 198 -10.17 -4.75 3.00
C LEU A 198 -10.46 -4.09 1.66
N LEU A 199 -11.72 -3.76 1.40
CA LEU A 199 -12.22 -3.24 0.14
C LEU A 199 -12.78 -1.84 0.35
N GLY A 200 -12.33 -0.86 -0.42
CA GLY A 200 -12.77 0.53 -0.32
C GLY A 200 -12.12 1.28 0.85
N VAL A 201 -10.93 0.85 1.26
CA VAL A 201 -10.15 1.44 2.35
C VAL A 201 -9.74 2.87 2.00
N LYS A 202 -9.46 3.11 0.71
CA LYS A 202 -8.95 4.37 0.16
C LYS A 202 -7.66 4.82 0.85
N ALA A 203 -6.74 3.88 1.04
CA ALA A 203 -5.47 4.14 1.71
C ALA A 203 -4.50 4.97 0.85
N PHE A 204 -4.66 4.94 -0.48
CA PHE A 204 -3.97 5.84 -1.42
C PHE A 204 -4.75 7.11 -1.74
N ASP A 205 -5.91 7.32 -1.11
CA ASP A 205 -6.58 8.61 -1.15
C ASP A 205 -5.85 9.56 -0.19
N LEU A 206 -5.11 10.49 -0.80
CA LEU A 206 -4.31 11.50 -0.11
C LEU A 206 -5.14 12.34 0.89
N GLN A 207 -6.46 12.45 0.69
CA GLN A 207 -7.35 13.18 1.59
C GLN A 207 -7.66 12.39 2.87
N ARG A 208 -7.66 11.05 2.80
CA ARG A 208 -8.02 10.11 3.89
C ARG A 208 -6.84 9.54 4.65
N ALA A 209 -5.65 9.51 4.05
CA ALA A 209 -4.42 9.02 4.69
C ALA A 209 -4.05 9.75 6.00
N LEU A 210 -4.80 10.80 6.38
CA LEU A 210 -4.52 11.75 7.45
C LEU A 210 -5.56 11.71 8.57
N GLU A 211 -6.57 10.85 8.45
CA GLU A 211 -7.44 10.47 9.58
C GLU A 211 -6.74 9.45 10.50
N ILE A 212 -5.50 9.09 10.16
CA ILE A 212 -4.64 8.19 10.93
C ILE A 212 -4.22 8.88 12.23
N ASP A 213 -4.45 8.15 13.31
CA ASP A 213 -4.20 8.43 14.72
C ASP A 213 -3.16 9.54 15.03
N PRO A 214 -3.49 10.60 15.79
CA PRO A 214 -2.51 11.58 16.27
C PRO A 214 -1.32 10.98 17.04
N GLU A 215 -1.46 9.78 17.62
CA GLU A 215 -0.36 9.04 18.26
C GLU A 215 0.62 8.42 17.23
N PHE A 216 0.23 8.31 15.96
CA PHE A 216 1.05 7.80 14.84
C PHE A 216 2.42 8.49 14.69
N LEU A 217 2.51 9.77 15.11
CA LEU A 217 3.73 10.58 15.01
C LEU A 217 4.41 10.82 16.37
N SER A 218 3.94 10.14 17.42
CA SER A 218 4.61 10.18 18.72
C SER A 218 5.95 9.42 18.64
N GLU A 219 6.97 9.92 19.35
CA GLU A 219 8.39 9.54 19.23
C GLU A 219 8.74 8.12 19.73
N THR A 220 7.92 7.10 19.45
CA THR A 220 8.19 5.70 19.81
C THR A 220 8.58 4.84 18.60
N ALA A 221 9.25 5.45 17.60
CA ALA A 221 10.04 4.67 16.65
C ALA A 221 11.31 4.19 17.37
N HIS A 222 11.24 3.00 17.97
CA HIS A 222 12.41 2.34 18.53
C HIS A 222 13.38 2.01 17.39
N GLU A 223 14.62 2.52 17.47
CA GLU A 223 15.73 2.03 16.66
C GLU A 223 15.98 0.57 17.02
N HIS A 224 15.46 -0.33 16.19
CA HIS A 224 15.95 -1.69 16.08
C HIS A 224 16.93 -1.74 14.90
N ASP A 225 17.94 -2.58 15.02
CA ASP A 225 18.99 -2.87 14.03
C ASP A 225 18.40 -3.67 12.84
N GLU A 226 17.29 -3.17 12.30
CA GLU A 226 16.58 -3.75 11.16
C GLU A 226 16.96 -3.00 9.89
N THR A 227 17.16 -3.75 8.81
CA THR A 227 17.54 -3.21 7.50
C THR A 227 16.45 -2.32 6.91
N VAL A 228 15.17 -2.60 7.21
CA VAL A 228 13.99 -1.85 6.75
C VAL A 228 13.29 -1.21 7.95
N GLY A 229 12.98 0.08 7.85
CA GLY A 229 12.31 0.82 8.92
C GLY A 229 11.48 2.00 8.41
N SER A 230 10.83 2.69 9.35
CA SER A 230 10.06 3.89 9.09
C SER A 230 10.63 5.13 9.79
N VAL A 231 10.71 6.24 9.04
CA VAL A 231 11.16 7.55 9.53
C VAL A 231 10.02 8.55 9.35
N ALA A 232 9.52 9.08 10.47
CA ALA A 232 8.55 10.17 10.48
C ALA A 232 9.22 11.51 10.81
N LEU A 233 8.87 12.55 10.06
CA LEU A 233 9.30 13.93 10.25
C LEU A 233 8.08 14.82 10.49
N VAL A 234 8.14 15.64 11.53
CA VAL A 234 7.12 16.64 11.84
C VAL A 234 7.79 17.98 12.10
N GLU A 235 7.47 18.98 11.28
CA GLU A 235 8.04 20.33 11.43
C GLU A 235 6.97 21.40 11.29
N SER A 236 7.10 22.46 12.10
CA SER A 236 6.22 23.63 12.05
C SER A 236 6.77 24.70 11.11
N GLY A 237 5.88 25.45 10.45
CA GLY A 237 6.25 26.54 9.55
C GLY A 237 5.95 26.22 8.08
N GLU A 238 6.34 27.13 7.19
CA GLU A 238 6.08 27.02 5.75
C GLU A 238 7.36 26.61 5.01
N LEU A 239 7.20 25.76 4.00
CA LEU A 239 8.27 25.29 3.12
C LEU A 239 8.41 26.19 1.90
N ASP A 240 9.65 26.36 1.45
CA ASP A 240 9.95 26.90 0.13
C ASP A 240 9.73 25.77 -0.89
N GLY A 241 8.76 25.95 -1.79
CA GLY A 241 8.38 24.93 -2.76
C GLY A 241 9.52 24.54 -3.73
N GLN A 242 10.41 25.48 -4.07
CA GLN A 242 11.53 25.18 -4.96
C GLN A 242 12.59 24.36 -4.23
N LYS A 243 12.97 24.76 -3.00
CA LYS A 243 13.93 23.98 -2.21
C LYS A 243 13.45 22.57 -1.94
N LEU A 244 12.16 22.43 -1.58
CA LEU A 244 11.52 21.14 -1.37
C LEU A 244 11.60 20.26 -2.62
N ASN A 245 11.24 20.81 -3.79
CA ASN A 245 11.28 20.07 -5.04
C ASN A 245 12.71 19.62 -5.40
N ASP A 246 13.70 20.49 -5.21
CA ASP A 246 15.11 20.20 -5.48
C ASP A 246 15.68 19.13 -4.52
N TRP A 247 15.26 19.15 -3.25
CA TRP A 247 15.61 18.12 -2.28
C TRP A 247 14.96 16.79 -2.63
N LEU A 248 13.63 16.74 -2.82
CA LEU A 248 12.91 15.51 -3.17
C LEU A 248 13.45 14.89 -4.45
N SER A 249 13.71 15.70 -5.48
CA SER A 249 14.29 15.21 -6.74
C SER A 249 15.64 14.54 -6.53
N ARG A 250 16.52 15.13 -5.71
CA ARG A 250 17.82 14.55 -5.38
C ARG A 250 17.67 13.28 -4.53
N LEU A 251 16.82 13.33 -3.50
CA LEU A 251 16.57 12.20 -2.60
C LEU A 251 16.07 10.99 -3.38
N LEU A 252 15.07 11.19 -4.25
CA LEU A 252 14.54 10.12 -5.08
C LEU A 252 15.64 9.59 -6.00
N GLN A 253 16.39 10.44 -6.70
CA GLN A 253 17.46 9.99 -7.59
C GLN A 253 18.56 9.18 -6.90
N THR A 254 18.89 9.47 -5.65
CA THR A 254 20.00 8.83 -4.94
C THR A 254 19.59 7.66 -4.05
N GLN A 255 18.41 7.74 -3.42
CA GLN A 255 17.94 6.78 -2.42
C GLN A 255 16.59 6.15 -2.77
N GLY A 256 15.95 6.52 -3.88
CA GLY A 256 14.59 6.05 -4.15
C GLY A 256 14.44 4.55 -4.43
N PRO A 257 15.45 3.73 -4.80
CA PRO A 257 15.32 2.27 -4.75
C PRO A 257 15.13 1.76 -3.32
N ASP A 258 15.80 2.39 -2.34
CA ASP A 258 15.74 2.01 -0.93
C ASP A 258 14.52 2.60 -0.21
N ILE A 259 13.93 3.68 -0.73
CA ILE A 259 12.65 4.19 -0.23
C ILE A 259 11.54 3.34 -0.82
N PHE A 260 10.86 2.55 -0.01
CA PHE A 260 9.74 1.72 -0.48
C PHE A 260 8.49 2.58 -0.61
N ARG A 261 8.17 3.33 0.43
CA ARG A 261 6.96 4.14 0.47
C ARG A 261 7.23 5.49 1.10
N MET A 262 6.56 6.52 0.60
CA MET A 262 6.52 7.80 1.28
C MET A 262 5.14 8.43 1.19
N LYS A 263 4.76 9.20 2.19
CA LYS A 263 3.59 10.08 2.16
C LYS A 263 3.88 11.35 2.94
N GLY A 264 3.18 12.42 2.63
CA GLY A 264 3.20 13.60 3.49
C GLY A 264 2.16 14.66 3.19
N ILE A 265 1.94 15.51 4.20
CA ILE A 265 1.22 16.78 4.11
C ILE A 265 2.22 17.90 4.34
N LEU A 266 2.22 18.87 3.44
CA LEU A 266 3.15 19.98 3.46
C LEU A 266 2.38 21.31 3.46
N THR A 267 2.95 22.27 4.18
CA THR A 267 2.54 23.66 4.19
C THR A 267 3.48 24.43 3.28
N ILE A 268 3.07 24.72 2.05
CA ILE A 268 3.89 25.45 1.08
C ILE A 268 3.67 26.96 1.24
N LYS A 269 4.76 27.73 1.29
CA LYS A 269 4.73 29.18 1.41
C LYS A 269 3.94 29.81 0.27
N GLY A 270 2.98 30.66 0.63
CA GLY A 270 2.11 31.34 -0.33
C GLY A 270 0.94 30.48 -0.83
N GLU A 271 0.78 29.24 -0.36
CA GLU A 271 -0.39 28.42 -0.63
C GLU A 271 -1.39 28.43 0.54
N ASP A 272 -2.68 28.51 0.21
CA ASP A 272 -3.80 28.41 1.14
C ASP A 272 -4.38 26.99 1.23
N HIS A 273 -3.86 26.06 0.41
CA HIS A 273 -4.21 24.65 0.41
C HIS A 273 -3.12 23.79 1.05
N ARG A 274 -3.53 22.62 1.54
CA ARG A 274 -2.58 21.57 1.94
C ARG A 274 -1.98 20.98 0.67
N PHE A 275 -0.67 20.80 0.63
CA PHE A 275 -0.04 19.98 -0.40
C PHE A 275 0.11 18.58 0.14
N VAL A 276 -0.42 17.58 -0.56
CA VAL A 276 -0.35 16.18 -0.15
C VAL A 276 0.38 15.38 -1.22
N PHE A 277 1.22 14.45 -0.81
CA PHE A 277 1.93 13.59 -1.74
C PHE A 277 2.02 12.16 -1.22
N GLN A 278 2.23 11.25 -2.17
CA GLN A 278 2.62 9.88 -1.90
C GLN A 278 3.61 9.40 -2.95
N GLY A 279 4.41 8.40 -2.59
CA GLY A 279 5.37 7.81 -3.50
C GLY A 279 5.65 6.35 -3.21
N VAL A 280 6.09 5.66 -4.25
CA VAL A 280 6.42 4.24 -4.29
C VAL A 280 7.76 4.14 -5.03
N HIS A 281 8.83 3.84 -4.31
CA HIS A 281 10.19 4.03 -4.82
C HIS A 281 10.41 5.43 -5.38
N MET A 282 10.95 5.50 -6.59
CA MET A 282 11.24 6.72 -7.33
C MET A 282 9.99 7.48 -7.77
N LEU A 283 8.82 6.81 -7.78
CA LEU A 283 7.59 7.41 -8.28
C LEU A 283 6.98 8.30 -7.22
N PHE A 284 6.68 9.53 -7.61
CA PHE A 284 6.12 10.56 -6.76
C PHE A 284 4.85 11.10 -7.41
N ASP A 285 3.80 11.24 -6.61
CA ASP A 285 2.54 11.84 -7.02
C ASP A 285 2.08 12.82 -5.93
N GLY A 286 1.87 14.07 -6.33
CA GLY A 286 1.58 15.17 -5.40
C GLY A 286 0.50 16.09 -5.95
N THR A 287 -0.42 16.52 -5.10
CA THR A 287 -1.54 17.37 -5.47
C THR A 287 -1.94 18.31 -4.35
N ARG A 288 -2.72 19.33 -4.70
CA ARG A 288 -3.40 20.18 -3.72
C ARG A 288 -4.61 19.43 -3.17
N ASP A 289 -4.69 19.36 -1.86
CA ASP A 289 -5.87 18.87 -1.14
C ASP A 289 -6.79 20.05 -0.78
N ARG A 290 -7.68 19.92 0.22
CA ARG A 290 -8.55 20.99 0.72
C ARG A 290 -7.75 22.22 1.23
N PRO A 291 -8.40 23.40 1.24
CA PRO A 291 -7.85 24.56 1.92
C PRO A 291 -7.60 24.28 3.41
N TRP A 292 -6.62 24.99 3.97
CA TRP A 292 -6.42 25.06 5.41
C TRP A 292 -7.67 25.64 6.08
N LYS A 293 -8.17 24.99 7.13
CA LYS A 293 -9.32 25.49 7.90
C LYS A 293 -8.90 26.67 8.78
N PRO A 294 -9.82 27.60 9.09
CA PRO A 294 -9.55 28.64 10.08
C PRO A 294 -9.15 28.03 11.43
N GLY A 295 -8.00 28.44 11.98
CA GLY A 295 -7.49 27.92 13.26
C GLY A 295 -6.86 26.52 13.20
N GLU A 296 -6.72 25.91 12.02
CA GLU A 296 -5.96 24.68 11.86
C GLU A 296 -4.46 24.93 11.99
N THR A 297 -3.79 24.15 12.84
CA THR A 297 -2.33 24.19 12.96
C THR A 297 -1.69 23.72 11.66
N ARG A 298 -1.02 24.64 10.97
CA ARG A 298 -0.21 24.33 9.80
C ARG A 298 1.08 23.65 10.24
N LYS A 299 1.22 22.38 9.91
CA LYS A 299 2.41 21.56 10.15
C LYS A 299 2.75 20.80 8.89
N ASN A 300 4.01 20.38 8.80
CA ASN A 300 4.51 19.50 7.78
C ASN A 300 4.71 18.13 8.39
N GLU A 301 4.18 17.10 7.76
CA GLU A 301 4.19 15.73 8.25
C GLU A 301 4.60 14.82 7.10
N LEU A 302 5.71 14.11 7.25
CA LEU A 302 6.24 13.19 6.24
C LEU A 302 6.55 11.86 6.91
N VAL A 303 6.35 10.79 6.17
CA VAL A 303 6.80 9.46 6.56
C VAL A 303 7.48 8.80 5.37
N PHE A 304 8.64 8.21 5.63
CA PHE A 304 9.40 7.38 4.70
C PHE A 304 9.47 5.98 5.28
N ILE A 305 9.25 4.97 4.47
CA ILE A 305 9.44 3.56 4.79
C ILE A 305 10.45 3.03 3.78
N GLY A 306 11.51 2.38 4.24
CA GLY A 306 12.59 1.97 3.36
C GLY A 306 13.78 1.37 4.07
N ARG A 307 14.82 1.04 3.30
CA ARG A 307 16.07 0.48 3.80
C ARG A 307 17.08 1.56 4.13
N ASN A 308 17.86 1.34 5.18
CA ASN A 308 19.03 2.17 5.53
C ASN A 308 18.73 3.69 5.61
N LEU A 309 17.54 4.06 6.08
CA LEU A 309 17.12 5.46 6.13
C LEU A 309 17.87 6.24 7.22
N ASP A 310 18.61 7.29 6.83
CA ASP A 310 19.25 8.19 7.77
C ASP A 310 18.25 9.28 8.24
N LYS A 311 17.64 9.05 9.40
CA LYS A 311 16.67 9.99 10.00
C LYS A 311 17.26 11.37 10.25
N ALA A 312 18.52 11.46 10.67
CA ALA A 312 19.15 12.73 10.99
C ALA A 312 19.37 13.55 9.72
N GLN A 313 19.91 12.91 8.68
CA GLN A 313 20.12 13.54 7.38
C GLN A 313 18.79 13.95 6.71
N LEU A 314 17.79 13.05 6.71
CA LEU A 314 16.45 13.35 6.17
C LEU A 314 15.82 14.56 6.86
N ARG A 315 15.96 14.64 8.19
CA ARG A 315 15.45 15.80 8.95
C ARG A 315 16.21 17.07 8.65
N GLU A 316 17.55 17.02 8.63
CA GLU A 316 18.40 18.19 8.34
C GLU A 316 18.08 18.77 6.96
N ASP A 317 18.05 17.91 5.93
CA ASP A 317 17.75 18.34 4.56
C ASP A 317 16.31 18.89 4.44
N PHE A 318 15.36 18.27 5.12
CA PHE A 318 13.98 18.73 5.13
C PHE A 318 13.84 20.11 5.81
N VAL A 319 14.49 20.30 6.96
CA VAL A 319 14.52 21.60 7.66
C VAL A 319 15.21 22.68 6.82
N ALA A 320 16.21 22.33 6.01
CA ALA A 320 16.85 23.27 5.09
C ALA A 320 15.89 23.81 4.00
N CYS A 321 14.78 23.10 3.75
CA CYS A 321 13.72 23.52 2.82
C CYS A 321 12.75 24.57 3.41
N MET A 322 12.83 24.87 4.72
CA MET A 322 11.98 25.87 5.37
C MET A 322 12.26 27.30 4.85
N ALA A 323 11.26 28.18 4.94
CA ALA A 323 11.22 29.48 4.27
C ALA A 323 11.15 30.72 5.19
#